data_AF-A0A519CLK0-F1
#
_entry.id   AF-A0A519CLK0-F1
#
_cell.length_a   1.000
_cell.length_b   1.000
_cell.length_c   1.000
_cell.angle_alpha   90.00
_cell.angle_beta   90.00
_cell.angle_gamma   90.00
#
_symmetry.space_group_name_H-M   'P 1'
#
loop_
_entity.id
_entity.type
_entity.pdbx_description
1 polymer ?
#
loop_
_entity_poly.entity_id
_entity_poly.type
_entity_poly.pdbx_seq_one_letter_code
_entity_poly.pdbx_strand_id
1 'polypeptide(L)'
;MEADVIVTTSGMLEGGPALWYLNRLRHDNKNAILQTGYQASETGGRMLQDKGQLRIFGKMTEVPLELDQFSFSTHAGHKEIVEFAQACQAEEVVVYHTDPTHARPPLVEALEANGHIVHTPENGISEFLGEEYSRSN
;
A
#
# COMPACT_ATOMS: atom_id res chain seq x y z
N MET A 1 -26.15 -13.56 -14.28
CA MET A 1 -26.02 -12.16 -13.83
C MET A 1 -26.17 -11.30 -15.07
N GLU A 2 -26.83 -10.16 -14.94
CA GLU A 2 -26.75 -9.14 -15.99
C GLU A 2 -25.37 -8.47 -15.90
N ALA A 3 -25.16 -7.31 -16.53
CA ALA A 3 -23.94 -6.54 -16.33
C ALA A 3 -23.96 -5.90 -14.91
N ASP A 4 -23.63 -6.72 -13.90
CA ASP A 4 -23.62 -6.34 -12.50
C ASP A 4 -22.21 -5.87 -12.06
N VAL A 5 -22.14 -4.86 -11.19
CA VAL A 5 -20.89 -4.42 -10.55
C VAL A 5 -20.91 -4.80 -9.07
N ILE A 6 -19.89 -5.53 -8.61
CA ILE A 6 -19.76 -5.97 -7.23
C ILE A 6 -18.63 -5.20 -6.55
N VAL A 7 -18.97 -4.44 -5.50
CA VAL A 7 -18.00 -3.81 -4.60
C VAL A 7 -17.96 -4.61 -3.30
N THR A 8 -16.77 -5.00 -2.86
CA THR A 8 -16.60 -5.94 -1.75
C THR A 8 -15.35 -5.67 -0.92
N THR A 9 -15.32 -6.20 0.31
CA THR A 9 -14.20 -6.03 1.26
C THR A 9 -13.09 -7.06 1.01
N SER A 10 -11.93 -6.88 1.66
CA SER A 10 -10.68 -7.65 1.43
C SER A 10 -9.96 -7.25 0.14
N GLY A 11 -9.59 -5.96 0.04
CA GLY A 11 -9.01 -5.37 -1.17
C GLY A 11 -7.63 -5.90 -1.59
N MET A 12 -6.93 -6.61 -0.70
CA MET A 12 -5.66 -7.30 -1.02
C MET A 12 -5.83 -8.80 -1.25
N LEU A 13 -7.06 -9.31 -1.31
CA LEU A 13 -7.40 -10.71 -1.62
C LEU A 13 -6.78 -11.75 -0.67
N GLU A 14 -6.63 -11.41 0.60
CA GLU A 14 -6.11 -12.30 1.64
C GLU A 14 -7.19 -13.23 2.23
N GLY A 15 -8.46 -12.98 1.92
CA GLY A 15 -9.58 -13.68 2.54
C GLY A 15 -10.93 -13.04 2.25
N GLY A 16 -11.93 -13.41 3.06
CA GLY A 16 -13.21 -12.72 3.12
C GLY A 16 -14.07 -12.82 1.84
N PRO A 17 -15.04 -11.90 1.69
CA PRO A 17 -16.00 -11.94 0.59
C PRO A 17 -15.38 -11.81 -0.80
N ALA A 18 -14.29 -11.05 -0.98
CA ALA A 18 -13.60 -10.94 -2.28
C ALA A 18 -13.19 -12.29 -2.85
N LEU A 19 -12.54 -13.15 -2.04
CA LEU A 19 -12.15 -14.50 -2.48
C LEU A 19 -13.36 -15.39 -2.76
N TRP A 20 -14.46 -15.22 -2.01
CA TRP A 20 -15.69 -15.98 -2.22
C TRP A 20 -16.33 -15.69 -3.59
N TYR A 21 -16.39 -14.41 -3.98
CA TYR A 21 -16.89 -13.96 -5.29
C TYR A 21 -15.94 -14.40 -6.39
N LEU A 22 -14.64 -14.11 -6.23
CA LEU A 22 -13.63 -14.48 -7.21
C LEU A 22 -13.62 -15.98 -7.51
N ASN A 23 -13.73 -16.82 -6.47
CA ASN A 23 -13.80 -18.27 -6.66
C ASN A 23 -15.02 -18.71 -7.49
N ARG A 24 -16.14 -17.98 -7.45
CA ARG A 24 -17.34 -18.32 -8.23
C ARG A 24 -17.29 -17.75 -9.64
N LEU A 25 -16.74 -16.55 -9.79
CA LEU A 25 -16.86 -15.75 -11.01
C LEU A 25 -15.65 -15.87 -11.95
N ARG A 26 -14.50 -16.38 -11.50
CA ARG A 26 -13.27 -16.53 -12.32
C ARG A 26 -13.38 -17.44 -13.55
N HIS A 27 -14.49 -18.16 -13.70
CA HIS A 27 -14.68 -19.12 -14.79
C HIS A 27 -15.33 -18.50 -16.04
N ASP A 28 -15.78 -17.24 -15.96
CA ASP A 28 -16.36 -16.51 -17.09
C ASP A 28 -15.44 -15.35 -17.47
N ASN A 29 -14.78 -15.47 -18.63
CA ASN A 29 -13.81 -14.50 -19.12
C ASN A 29 -14.42 -13.16 -19.56
N LYS A 30 -15.76 -13.02 -19.50
CA LYS A 30 -16.42 -11.72 -19.62
C LYS A 30 -16.28 -10.88 -18.35
N ASN A 31 -15.89 -11.49 -17.24
CA ASN A 31 -15.65 -10.79 -15.99
C ASN A 31 -14.24 -10.16 -15.98
N ALA A 32 -14.12 -9.05 -15.26
CA ALA A 32 -12.86 -8.38 -14.99
C ALA A 32 -12.72 -8.09 -13.49
N ILE A 33 -11.48 -7.93 -13.03
CA ILE A 33 -11.13 -7.56 -11.67
C ILE A 33 -10.53 -6.17 -11.70
N LEU A 34 -11.14 -5.23 -10.97
CA LEU A 34 -10.67 -3.86 -10.88
C LEU A 34 -10.16 -3.59 -9.47
N GLN A 35 -8.86 -3.40 -9.31
CA GLN A 35 -8.23 -3.06 -8.03
C GLN A 35 -8.10 -1.56 -7.90
N THR A 36 -8.52 -1.00 -6.76
CA THR A 36 -8.55 0.46 -6.57
C THR A 36 -7.50 0.98 -5.59
N GLY A 37 -6.74 0.07 -4.98
CA GLY A 37 -5.79 0.38 -3.91
C GLY A 37 -4.47 -0.36 -4.08
N TYR A 38 -3.49 0.05 -3.30
CA TYR A 38 -2.17 -0.56 -3.27
C TYR A 38 -2.24 -2.05 -2.90
N GLN A 39 -1.40 -2.86 -3.56
CA GLN A 39 -1.27 -4.29 -3.31
C GLN A 39 0.09 -4.55 -2.68
N ALA A 40 0.11 -4.82 -1.38
CA ALA A 40 1.35 -5.06 -0.65
C ALA A 40 2.03 -6.35 -1.11
N SER A 41 3.36 -6.39 -0.99
CA SER A 41 4.15 -7.60 -1.22
C SER A 41 3.58 -8.78 -0.41
N GLU A 42 3.68 -9.97 -0.98
CA GLU A 42 3.22 -11.23 -0.37
C GLU A 42 1.70 -11.40 -0.21
N THR A 43 0.90 -10.41 -0.65
CA THR A 43 -0.56 -10.54 -0.66
C THR A 43 -1.08 -11.29 -1.89
N GLY A 44 -2.28 -11.87 -1.78
CA GLY A 44 -3.00 -12.52 -2.87
C GLY A 44 -3.26 -11.58 -4.04
N GLY A 45 -3.52 -10.31 -3.77
CA GLY A 45 -3.73 -9.31 -4.82
C GLY A 45 -2.45 -8.94 -5.57
N ARG A 46 -1.29 -8.87 -4.89
CA ARG A 46 0.01 -8.75 -5.56
C ARG A 46 0.34 -10.01 -6.38
N MET A 47 0.11 -11.20 -5.82
CA MET A 47 0.33 -12.46 -6.52
C MET A 47 -0.53 -12.57 -7.79
N LEU A 48 -1.77 -12.09 -7.72
CA LEU A 48 -2.67 -12.03 -8.85
C LEU A 48 -2.14 -11.09 -9.94
N GLN A 49 -1.65 -9.91 -9.58
CA GLN A 49 -1.02 -8.96 -10.53
C GLN A 49 0.20 -9.57 -11.22
N ASP A 50 1.10 -10.18 -10.45
CA ASP A 50 2.39 -10.62 -10.97
C ASP A 50 2.30 -11.96 -11.72
N LYS A 51 1.37 -12.83 -11.35
CA LYS A 51 1.34 -14.24 -11.78
C LYS A 51 0.00 -14.72 -12.33
N GLY A 52 -1.06 -13.90 -12.30
CA GLY A 52 -2.41 -14.32 -12.73
C GLY A 52 -3.02 -15.42 -11.85
N GLN A 53 -2.55 -15.59 -10.62
CA GLN A 53 -3.00 -16.64 -9.71
C GLN A 53 -2.87 -16.21 -8.25
N LEU A 54 -3.65 -16.81 -7.37
CA LEU A 54 -3.56 -16.60 -5.92
C LEU A 54 -4.05 -17.82 -5.13
N ARG A 55 -3.86 -17.78 -3.81
CA ARG A 55 -4.40 -18.81 -2.92
C ARG A 55 -5.88 -18.56 -2.66
N ILE A 56 -6.71 -19.52 -3.02
CA ILE A 56 -8.14 -19.54 -2.69
C ILE A 56 -8.40 -20.77 -1.82
N PHE A 57 -8.85 -20.55 -0.58
CA PHE A 57 -9.09 -21.61 0.42
C PHE A 57 -7.91 -22.59 0.58
N GLY A 58 -6.69 -22.05 0.61
CA GLY A 58 -5.46 -22.82 0.77
C GLY A 58 -4.90 -23.45 -0.51
N LYS A 59 -5.60 -23.35 -1.64
CA LYS A 59 -5.15 -23.91 -2.92
C LYS A 59 -4.70 -22.81 -3.88
N MET A 60 -3.52 -23.00 -4.49
CA MET A 60 -3.11 -22.15 -5.62
C MET A 60 -4.06 -22.31 -6.80
N THR A 61 -4.61 -21.18 -7.24
CA THR A 61 -5.70 -21.12 -8.20
C THR A 61 -5.41 -20.05 -9.24
N GLU A 62 -5.40 -20.46 -10.51
CA GLU A 62 -5.33 -19.55 -11.66
C GLU A 62 -6.61 -18.75 -11.81
N VAL A 63 -6.45 -17.50 -12.23
CA VAL A 63 -7.53 -16.53 -12.44
C VAL A 63 -7.34 -15.95 -13.84
N PRO A 64 -7.96 -16.56 -14.88
CA PRO A 64 -7.80 -16.15 -16.27
C PRO A 64 -8.73 -14.97 -16.62
N LEU A 65 -8.81 -13.97 -15.74
CA LEU A 65 -9.63 -12.78 -15.95
C LEU A 65 -8.75 -11.57 -16.29
N GLU A 66 -9.35 -10.60 -16.98
CA GLU A 66 -8.74 -9.28 -17.12
C GLU A 66 -8.60 -8.62 -15.75
N LEU A 67 -7.43 -8.03 -15.51
CA LEU A 67 -7.08 -7.34 -14.27
C LEU A 67 -6.61 -5.94 -14.61
N ASP A 68 -7.27 -4.93 -14.03
CA ASP A 68 -6.85 -3.55 -14.13
C ASP A 68 -6.72 -2.92 -12.74
N GLN A 69 -5.84 -1.93 -12.61
CA GLN A 69 -5.62 -1.22 -11.36
C GLN A 69 -5.80 0.29 -11.55
N PHE A 70 -6.76 0.84 -10.82
CA PHE A 70 -7.00 2.27 -10.73
C PHE A 70 -6.44 2.80 -9.41
N SER A 71 -5.49 3.73 -9.48
CA SER A 71 -5.00 4.40 -8.27
C SER A 71 -5.89 5.58 -7.95
N PHE A 72 -6.68 5.48 -6.88
CA PHE A 72 -7.29 6.66 -6.27
C PHE A 72 -6.29 7.25 -5.27
N SER A 73 -5.89 8.51 -5.44
CA SER A 73 -4.85 9.15 -4.61
C SER A 73 -5.38 9.41 -3.18
N THR A 74 -5.41 8.37 -2.36
CA THR A 74 -5.75 8.49 -0.93
C THR A 74 -4.54 8.80 -0.06
N HIS A 75 -3.35 8.82 -0.65
CA HIS A 75 -2.09 9.13 0.02
C HIS A 75 -1.45 10.35 -0.62
N ALA A 76 -0.80 11.15 0.22
CA ALA A 76 0.00 12.27 -0.24
C ALA A 76 1.16 11.76 -1.11
N GLY A 77 1.35 12.37 -2.27
CA GLY A 77 2.50 12.15 -3.12
C GLY A 77 3.78 12.77 -2.54
N HIS A 78 4.91 12.48 -3.18
CA HIS A 78 6.22 12.99 -2.76
C HIS A 78 6.23 14.51 -2.54
N LYS A 79 5.76 15.27 -3.53
CA LYS A 79 5.71 16.74 -3.47
C LYS A 79 4.85 17.23 -2.31
N GLU A 80 3.68 16.63 -2.12
CA GLU A 80 2.72 17.02 -1.07
C GLU A 80 3.30 16.77 0.33
N ILE A 81 4.05 15.68 0.52
CA ILE A 81 4.73 15.39 1.80
C ILE A 81 5.81 16.43 2.10
N VAL A 82 6.64 16.78 1.12
CA VAL A 82 7.70 17.79 1.29
C VAL A 82 7.11 19.17 1.58
N GLU A 83 6.10 19.59 0.82
CA GLU A 83 5.39 20.85 1.05
C GLU A 83 4.71 20.89 2.41
N PHE A 84 4.14 19.76 2.86
CA PHE A 84 3.53 19.65 4.18
C PHE A 84 4.55 19.82 5.32
N ALA A 85 5.73 19.19 5.22
CA ALA A 85 6.80 19.32 6.22
C ALA A 85 7.29 20.77 6.32
N GLN A 86 7.49 21.43 5.17
CA GLN A 86 7.87 22.84 5.10
C GLN A 86 6.80 23.77 5.68
N ALA A 87 5.53 23.54 5.33
CA ALA A 87 4.42 24.35 5.82
C ALA A 87 4.23 24.24 7.34
N CYS A 88 4.57 23.08 7.91
CA CYS A 88 4.59 22.87 9.36
C CYS A 88 5.81 23.50 10.05
N GLN A 89 6.80 24.01 9.29
CA GLN A 89 8.09 24.45 9.81
C GLN A 89 8.74 23.38 10.69
N ALA A 90 8.61 22.11 10.30
CA ALA A 90 9.14 20.99 11.07
C ALA A 90 10.67 21.08 11.14
N GLU A 91 11.24 20.96 12.34
CA GLU A 91 12.69 20.84 12.51
C GLU A 91 13.15 19.42 12.24
N GLU A 92 12.42 18.44 12.79
CA GLU A 92 12.69 17.01 12.64
C GLU A 92 11.50 16.28 11.99
N VAL A 93 11.78 15.30 11.13
CA VAL A 93 10.78 14.50 10.41
C VAL A 93 11.10 13.02 10.53
N VAL A 94 10.15 12.23 11.05
CA VAL A 94 10.28 10.77 11.12
C VAL A 94 9.54 10.13 9.94
N VAL A 95 10.28 9.46 9.05
CA VAL A 95 9.72 8.81 7.87
C VAL A 95 9.50 7.32 8.14
N TYR A 96 8.24 6.91 8.19
CA TYR A 96 7.83 5.52 8.39
C TYR A 96 6.74 5.09 7.40
N HIS A 97 6.46 3.78 7.31
CA HIS A 97 5.45 3.19 6.41
C HIS A 97 5.64 3.55 4.91
N THR A 98 6.88 3.74 4.49
CA THR A 98 7.29 3.96 3.10
C THR A 98 8.08 2.77 2.59
N ASP A 99 8.01 2.51 1.28
CA ASP A 99 8.91 1.56 0.61
C ASP A 99 10.37 1.98 0.91
N PRO A 100 11.14 1.16 1.64
CA PRO A 100 12.48 1.54 2.11
C PRO A 100 13.50 1.61 0.97
N THR A 101 13.22 1.00 -0.18
CA THR A 101 14.13 0.82 -1.30
C THR A 101 13.94 1.84 -2.41
N HIS A 102 12.69 2.20 -2.73
CA HIS A 102 12.35 3.01 -3.89
C HIS A 102 11.77 4.37 -3.51
N ALA A 103 10.89 4.42 -2.50
CA ALA A 103 10.16 5.64 -2.16
C ALA A 103 10.85 6.45 -1.05
N ARG A 104 11.42 5.77 -0.05
CA ARG A 104 12.05 6.42 1.11
C ARG A 104 13.32 7.18 0.75
N PRO A 105 14.32 6.63 0.03
CA PRO A 105 15.56 7.34 -0.23
C PRO A 105 15.39 8.72 -0.87
N PRO A 106 14.63 8.89 -1.98
CA PRO A 106 14.45 10.21 -2.58
C PRO A 106 13.61 11.15 -1.70
N LEU A 107 12.69 10.62 -0.89
CA LEU A 107 11.91 11.45 0.06
C LEU A 107 12.79 12.02 1.17
N VAL A 108 13.69 11.20 1.73
CA VAL A 108 14.65 11.62 2.76
C VAL A 108 15.57 12.70 2.18
N GLU A 109 16.16 12.46 1.02
CA GLU A 109 17.04 13.43 0.35
C GLU A 109 16.33 14.78 0.13
N ALA A 110 15.07 14.76 -0.33
CA ALA A 110 14.30 15.97 -0.53
C ALA A 110 13.99 16.71 0.78
N LEU A 111 13.69 15.99 1.87
CA LEU A 111 13.43 16.60 3.17
C LEU A 111 14.71 17.20 3.77
N GLU A 112 15.83 16.48 3.71
CA GLU A 112 17.14 16.96 4.19
C GLU A 112 17.62 18.18 3.38
N ALA A 113 17.43 18.17 2.06
CA ALA A 113 17.75 19.32 1.20
C ALA A 113 16.95 20.58 1.55
N ASN A 114 15.79 20.41 2.21
CA ASN A 114 14.96 21.50 2.72
C ASN A 114 15.27 21.89 4.18
N GLY A 115 16.35 21.35 4.75
CA GLY A 115 16.87 21.72 6.07
C GLY A 115 16.22 20.95 7.23
N HIS A 116 15.45 19.90 6.96
CA HIS A 116 14.90 19.04 8.00
C HIS A 116 15.92 18.01 8.47
N ILE A 117 15.93 17.70 9.76
CA ILE A 117 16.61 16.51 10.30
C ILE A 117 15.67 15.33 10.08
N VAL A 118 16.10 14.30 9.34
CA VAL A 118 15.21 13.20 8.95
C VAL A 118 15.63 11.90 9.63
N HIS A 119 14.67 11.25 10.29
CA HIS A 119 14.84 9.98 10.97
C HIS A 119 14.17 8.86 10.18
N THR A 120 14.88 7.74 9.98
CA THR A 120 14.38 6.57 9.25
C THR A 120 14.48 5.31 10.12
N PRO A 121 13.56 5.14 11.10
CA PRO A 121 13.64 4.04 12.04
C PRO A 121 13.56 2.67 11.35
N GLU A 122 14.26 1.71 11.93
CA GLU A 122 14.25 0.31 11.50
C GLU A 122 13.15 -0.48 12.24
N ASN A 123 12.45 -1.34 11.49
CA ASN A 123 11.38 -2.16 12.07
C ASN A 123 11.90 -3.05 13.20
N GLY A 124 11.30 -2.92 14.39
CA GLY A 124 11.65 -3.71 15.57
C GLY A 124 12.83 -3.17 16.37
N ILE A 125 13.42 -2.05 15.96
CA ILE A 125 14.49 -1.37 16.70
C ILE A 125 13.93 -0.08 17.29
N SER A 126 14.05 0.06 18.61
CA SER A 126 13.68 1.30 19.30
C SER A 126 14.78 2.33 19.13
N GLU A 127 14.39 3.55 18.77
CA GLU A 127 15.27 4.70 18.65
C GLU A 127 14.82 5.79 19.64
N PHE A 128 15.80 6.43 20.30
CA PHE A 128 15.56 7.51 21.25
C PHE A 128 15.92 8.84 20.59
N LEU A 129 14.93 9.71 20.42
CA LEU A 129 15.10 10.98 19.72
C LEU A 129 15.55 12.13 20.64
N GLY A 130 15.56 11.95 21.96
CA GLY A 130 15.95 12.97 22.92
C GLY A 130 15.02 13.08 24.13
N GLU A 131 15.55 13.63 25.23
CA GLU A 131 14.80 13.85 26.48
C GLU A 131 13.76 14.97 26.30
N GLU A 132 14.01 15.92 25.42
CA GLU A 132 13.11 17.01 25.00
C GLU A 132 11.81 16.50 24.38
N TYR A 133 11.82 15.28 23.83
CA TYR A 133 10.65 14.60 23.27
C TYR A 133 9.99 13.63 24.25
N SER A 134 10.60 13.42 25.42
CA SER A 134 10.01 12.63 26.49
C SER A 134 8.80 13.35 27.06
N ARG A 135 7.61 12.76 26.89
CA ARG A 135 6.41 13.30 27.55
C ARG A 135 6.61 13.19 29.06
N SER A 136 6.80 14.33 29.71
CA SER A 136 6.73 14.43 31.16
C SER A 136 5.35 13.93 31.59
N ASN A 137 5.30 12.79 32.27
CA ASN A 137 4.09 12.35 32.98
C ASN A 137 3.82 13.27 34.17
#